data_AF-A0A970B8M1-F1
#
_entry.id   AF-A0A970B8M1-F1
#
_cell.length_a   1.000
_cell.length_b   1.000
_cell.length_c   1.000
_cell.angle_alpha   90.00
_cell.angle_beta   90.00
_cell.angle_gamma   90.00
#
_symmetry.space_group_name_H-M   'P 1'
#
loop_
_entity.id
_entity.type
_entity.pdbx_description
1 polymer ?
#
loop_
_entity_poly.entity_id
_entity_poly.type
_entity_poly.pdbx_seq_one_letter_code
_entity_poly.pdbx_strand_id
1 'polypeptide(L)'
;MTAVVDIFLNDTAWFADVVLPEASYLERYDPLLVVGDKVFIRQPVIQPQGDAKSALWIYKELGKRLDLEDYFQYVDEEDYIRQQLAPVGVT
;
A
#
# COMPACT_ATOMS: atom_id res chain seq x y z
N MET A 1 20.76 1.02 10.38
CA MET A 1 19.38 1.40 10.68
C MET A 1 18.47 0.58 9.78
N THR A 2 17.70 -0.34 10.35
CA THR A 2 16.72 -1.20 9.66
C THR A 2 15.30 -0.74 10.00
N ALA A 3 14.39 -0.90 9.06
CA ALA A 3 12.98 -0.61 9.26
C ALA A 3 12.13 -1.80 8.80
N VAL A 4 10.97 -1.97 9.42
CA VAL A 4 9.99 -2.99 9.05
C VAL A 4 8.63 -2.33 8.83
N VAL A 5 7.88 -2.85 7.85
CA VAL A 5 6.48 -2.50 7.61
C VAL A 5 5.68 -3.79 7.79
N ASP A 6 4.83 -3.83 8.81
CA ASP A 6 4.08 -5.04 9.15
C ASP A 6 2.75 -4.71 9.84
N ILE A 7 1.81 -5.65 9.76
CA ILE A 7 0.48 -5.58 10.40
C ILE A 7 0.54 -6.04 11.87
N PHE A 8 1.53 -6.85 12.22
CA PHE A 8 1.73 -7.36 13.58
C PHE A 8 3.20 -7.25 13.99
N LEU A 9 3.43 -7.09 15.30
CA LEU A 9 4.78 -7.14 15.85
C LEU A 9 5.28 -8.60 15.89
N ASN A 10 5.97 -9.02 14.82
CA ASN A 10 6.56 -10.35 14.69
C ASN A 10 8.04 -10.37 15.06
N ASP A 11 8.65 -11.56 15.00
CA ASP A 11 10.05 -11.77 15.36
C ASP A 11 11.00 -10.87 14.57
N THR A 12 10.74 -10.62 13.28
CA THR A 12 11.57 -9.71 12.48
C THR A 12 11.42 -8.26 12.88
N ALA A 13 10.21 -7.86 13.28
CA ALA A 13 9.94 -6.51 13.76
C ALA A 13 10.64 -6.21 15.09
N TRP A 14 10.84 -7.23 15.93
CA TRP A 14 11.59 -7.11 17.18
C TRP A 14 13.07 -6.73 16.99
N PHE A 15 13.65 -7.06 15.83
CA PHE A 15 15.03 -6.70 15.50
C PHE A 15 15.14 -5.40 14.67
N ALA A 16 14.03 -4.71 14.39
CA ALA A 16 14.04 -3.48 13.60
C ALA A 16 14.29 -2.25 14.49
N ASP A 17 15.03 -1.27 13.98
CA ASP A 17 15.20 0.02 14.66
C ASP A 17 13.90 0.87 14.61
N VAL A 18 13.10 0.68 13.55
CA VAL A 18 11.83 1.40 13.34
C VAL A 18 10.76 0.42 12.85
N VAL A 19 9.58 0.49 13.46
CA VAL A 19 8.37 -0.24 13.04
C VAL A 19 7.36 0.74 12.47
N LEU A 20 6.89 0.49 11.25
CA LEU A 20 5.84 1.25 10.60
C LEU A 20 4.56 0.38 10.54
N PRO A 21 3.49 0.74 11.26
CA PRO A 21 2.29 -0.08 11.34
C PRO A 21 1.53 -0.05 10.02
N GLU A 22 1.32 -1.23 9.45
CA GLU A 22 0.60 -1.39 8.20
C GLU A 22 -0.86 -1.78 8.43
N ALA A 23 -1.76 -1.23 7.62
CA ALA A 23 -3.18 -1.59 7.63
C ALA A 23 -3.37 -2.96 6.95
N SER A 24 -4.11 -3.89 7.53
CA SER A 24 -4.31 -5.23 6.98
C SER A 24 -5.04 -5.24 5.62
N TYR A 25 -5.02 -6.39 4.94
CA TYR A 25 -5.66 -6.56 3.64
C TYR A 25 -7.18 -6.28 3.61
N LEU A 26 -7.85 -6.25 4.76
CA LEU A 26 -9.28 -5.87 4.87
C LEU A 26 -9.49 -4.37 5.04
N GLU A 27 -8.41 -3.60 5.24
CA GLU A 27 -8.43 -2.19 5.63
C GLU A 27 -7.89 -1.25 4.54
N ARG A 28 -7.33 -1.80 3.45
CA ARG A 28 -6.67 -1.01 2.40
C ARG A 28 -6.99 -1.48 0.99
N TYR A 29 -6.69 -0.61 0.03
CA TYR A 29 -6.50 -1.01 -1.36
C TYR A 29 -5.12 -1.64 -1.56
N ASP A 30 -5.03 -2.59 -2.48
CA ASP A 30 -3.77 -3.15 -2.97
C ASP A 30 -3.73 -3.06 -4.50
N PRO A 31 -2.53 -3.04 -5.10
CA PRO A 31 -2.36 -3.13 -6.54
C PRO A 31 -3.20 -4.28 -7.14
N LEU A 32 -3.72 -4.05 -8.35
CA LEU A 32 -4.49 -5.06 -9.06
C LEU A 32 -3.71 -6.35 -9.21
N LEU A 33 -4.36 -7.47 -8.86
CA LEU A 33 -3.82 -8.80 -9.12
C LEU A 33 -4.36 -9.30 -10.45
N VAL A 34 -3.47 -9.52 -11.41
CA VAL A 34 -3.81 -10.08 -12.73
C VAL A 34 -3.46 -11.57 -12.74
N VAL A 35 -4.44 -12.43 -12.97
CA VAL A 35 -4.26 -13.89 -13.09
C VAL A 35 -4.91 -14.36 -14.39
N GLY A 36 -4.08 -14.68 -15.38
CA GLY A 36 -4.57 -15.02 -16.72
C GLY A 36 -5.28 -13.83 -17.36
N ASP A 37 -6.53 -14.05 -17.77
CA ASP A 37 -7.44 -13.07 -18.38
C ASP A 37 -8.33 -12.35 -17.36
N LYS A 38 -8.08 -12.54 -16.05
CA LYS A 38 -8.88 -11.98 -14.97
C LYS A 38 -8.10 -10.96 -14.16
N VAL A 39 -8.80 -9.91 -13.75
CA VAL A 39 -8.29 -8.86 -12.87
C VAL A 39 -9.07 -8.90 -11.56
N PHE A 40 -8.33 -8.91 -10.45
CA PHE A 40 -8.89 -8.93 -9.11
C PHE A 40 -8.51 -7.64 -8.39
N ILE A 41 -9.53 -6.98 -7.85
CA ILE A 41 -9.38 -5.82 -6.98
C ILE A 41 -9.61 -6.23 -5.54
N ARG A 42 -8.77 -5.72 -4.65
CA ARG A 42 -8.99 -5.78 -3.20
C ARG A 42 -9.51 -4.42 -2.74
N GLN A 43 -10.65 -4.43 -2.07
CA GLN A 43 -11.29 -3.23 -1.55
C GLN A 43 -11.31 -3.28 -0.02
N PRO A 44 -11.10 -2.14 0.66
CA PRO A 44 -11.21 -2.06 2.10
C PRO A 44 -12.66 -2.34 2.52
N VAL A 45 -12.83 -3.25 3.48
CA VAL A 45 -14.13 -3.61 4.07
C VAL A 45 -14.35 -2.85 5.38
N ILE A 46 -13.26 -2.49 6.05
CA ILE A 46 -13.25 -1.66 7.27
C ILE A 46 -12.19 -0.57 7.13
N GLN A 47 -12.21 0.43 8.01
CA GLN A 47 -11.17 1.47 8.04
C GLN A 47 -9.91 0.95 8.76
N PRO A 48 -8.71 1.46 8.41
CA PRO A 48 -7.49 1.16 9.16
C PRO A 48 -7.64 1.43 10.65
N GLN A 49 -7.28 0.45 11.48
CA GLN A 49 -7.31 0.58 12.93
C GLN A 49 -6.10 1.35 13.47
N GLY A 50 -6.35 2.23 14.46
CA GLY A 50 -5.31 3.02 15.11
C GLY A 50 -4.58 3.95 14.12
N ASP A 51 -3.25 3.95 14.19
CA ASP A 51 -2.39 4.77 13.32
C ASP A 51 -1.89 4.01 12.08
N ALA A 52 -2.41 2.82 11.82
CA ALA A 52 -2.02 2.01 10.67
C ALA A 52 -2.32 2.74 9.35
N LYS A 53 -1.37 2.65 8.42
CA LYS A 53 -1.50 3.20 7.06
C LYS A 53 -1.26 2.10 6.04
N SER A 54 -1.79 2.27 4.84
CA SER A 54 -1.52 1.33 3.77
C SER A 54 -0.06 1.39 3.31
N ALA A 55 0.44 0.29 2.75
CA ALA A 55 1.78 0.26 2.16
C ALA A 55 1.97 1.33 1.08
N LEU A 56 0.98 1.57 0.22
CA LEU A 56 1.04 2.61 -0.82
C LEU A 56 1.24 4.00 -0.19
N TRP A 57 0.48 4.34 0.85
CA TRP A 57 0.66 5.60 1.56
C TRP A 57 2.06 5.71 2.20
N ILE A 58 2.51 4.65 2.89
CA ILE A 58 3.81 4.62 3.57
C ILE A 58 4.94 4.86 2.56
N TYR A 59 4.95 4.12 1.44
CA TYR A 59 6.00 4.24 0.43
C TYR A 59 5.98 5.59 -0.28
N LYS A 60 4.80 6.15 -0.58
CA LYS A 60 4.70 7.48 -1.16
C LYS A 60 5.25 8.56 -0.23
N GLU A 61 4.90 8.50 1.06
CA GLU A 61 5.36 9.48 2.06
C GLU A 61 6.87 9.35 2.35
N LEU A 62 7.42 8.15 2.30
CA LEU A 62 8.86 7.93 2.32
C LEU A 62 9.51 8.48 1.05
N GLY A 63 8.92 8.24 -0.12
CA GLY A 63 9.39 8.77 -1.40
C GLY A 63 9.53 10.29 -1.37
N LYS A 64 8.50 11.01 -0.86
CA LYS A 64 8.57 12.46 -0.68
C LYS A 64 9.71 12.93 0.22
N ARG A 65 9.97 12.20 1.32
CA ARG A 65 11.05 12.53 2.28
C ARG A 65 12.45 12.22 1.75
N LEU A 66 12.53 11.39 0.71
CA LEU A 66 13.77 10.94 0.09
C LEU A 66 14.00 11.58 -1.29
N ASP A 67 13.21 12.60 -1.66
CA ASP A 67 13.26 13.26 -2.97
C ASP A 67 13.03 12.30 -4.16
N LEU A 68 12.18 11.29 -3.95
CA LEU A 68 11.77 10.27 -4.94
C LEU A 68 10.28 10.39 -5.30
N GLU A 69 9.65 11.53 -5.05
CA GLU A 69 8.21 11.72 -5.28
C GLU A 69 7.79 11.56 -6.74
N ASP A 70 8.70 11.82 -7.69
CA ASP A 70 8.47 11.65 -9.12
C ASP A 70 8.06 10.23 -9.53
N TYR A 71 8.40 9.23 -8.70
CA TYR A 71 8.04 7.82 -8.91
C TYR A 71 6.64 7.47 -8.37
N PHE A 72 6.00 8.36 -7.61
CA PHE A 72 4.71 8.13 -6.93
C PHE A 72 3.65 9.13 -7.40
N GLN A 73 3.33 9.07 -8.70
CA GLN A 73 2.51 10.07 -9.40
C GLN A 73 1.00 10.00 -9.10
N TYR A 74 0.53 8.92 -8.48
CA TYR A 74 -0.87 8.80 -8.08
C TYR A 74 -1.22 9.78 -6.96
N VAL A 75 -2.44 10.30 -6.92
CA VAL A 75 -2.89 11.23 -5.87
C VAL A 75 -3.18 10.48 -4.56
N ASP A 76 -3.96 9.41 -4.65
CA ASP A 76 -4.35 8.52 -3.57
C ASP A 76 -4.43 7.07 -4.08
N GLU A 77 -4.83 6.14 -3.22
CA GLU A 77 -4.88 4.72 -3.58
C GLU A 77 -5.93 4.41 -4.63
N GLU A 78 -7.07 5.11 -4.61
CA GLU A 78 -8.09 4.91 -5.64
C GLU A 78 -7.61 5.37 -7.01
N ASP A 79 -6.94 6.51 -7.08
CA ASP A 79 -6.30 7.01 -8.29
C ASP A 79 -5.26 6.01 -8.81
N TYR A 80 -4.45 5.44 -7.92
CA TYR A 80 -3.51 4.39 -8.29
C TYR A 80 -4.21 3.18 -8.95
N ILE A 81 -5.32 2.70 -8.38
CA ILE A 81 -6.09 1.59 -8.97
C ILE A 81 -6.73 1.99 -10.30
N ARG A 82 -7.27 3.20 -10.43
CA ARG A 82 -7.85 3.69 -11.69
C ARG A 82 -6.80 3.77 -12.81
N GLN A 83 -5.59 4.21 -12.50
CA GLN A 83 -4.47 4.20 -13.45
C GLN A 83 -4.14 2.78 -13.90
N GLN A 84 -4.18 1.80 -13.00
CA GLN A 84 -3.96 0.39 -13.34
C GLN A 84 -5.11 -0.23 -14.14
N LEU A 85 -6.36 0.21 -13.93
CA LEU A 85 -7.54 -0.26 -14.66
C LEU A 85 -7.65 0.33 -16.08
N ALA A 86 -7.19 1.56 -16.29
CA ALA A 86 -7.26 2.26 -17.58
C ALA A 86 -6.82 1.43 -18.80
N PRO A 87 -5.68 0.70 -18.78
CA PRO A 87 -5.26 -0.11 -19.93
C PRO A 87 -6.08 -1.40 -20.12
N VAL A 88 -6.85 -1.83 -19.12
CA VAL A 88 -7.62 -3.09 -19.15
C VAL A 88 -8.96 -2.91 -19.88
N GLY A 89 -9.40 -1.66 -20.11
CA GLY A 89 -10.65 -1.37 -20.82
C GLY A 89 -11.92 -1.70 -20.03
N VAL A 90 -11.80 -1.79 -18.70
CA VAL A 90 -12.93 -1.96 -17.78
C VAL A 90 -13.43 -0.57 -17.37
N THR A 91 -14.69 -0.25 -17.65
CA THR A 91 -15.41 0.97 -17.20
C THR A 91 -16.14 0.76 -15.89
#